data_AF-A0A376RC13-F1
#
_entry.id   AF-A0A376RC13-F1
#
_cell.length_a   1.000
_cell.length_b   1.000
_cell.length_c   1.000
_cell.angle_alpha   90.00
_cell.angle_beta   90.00
_cell.angle_gamma   90.00
#
_symmetry.space_group_name_H-M   'P 1'
#
loop_
_entity.id
_entity.type
_entity.pdbx_description
1 polymer ?
#
loop_
_entity_poly.entity_id
_entity_poly.type
_entity_poly.pdbx_seq_one_letter_code
_entity_poly.pdbx_strand_id
1 'polypeptide(L)' 'MANIAWFIPQLIEGSGGHRTMLQHAAYLEKMGHTCTIFLKIKAAKQAVQR' A
#
# COMPACT_ATOMS: atom_id res chain seq x y z
N MET A 1 3.35 20.31 7.10
CA MET A 1 2.61 19.43 6.16
C MET A 1 3.59 18.89 5.14
N ALA A 2 3.66 17.57 4.95
CA ALA A 2 4.59 16.93 3.99
C ALA A 2 3.83 15.91 3.14
N ASN A 3 4.33 15.64 1.93
CA ASN A 3 3.78 14.64 1.01
C ASN A 3 4.63 13.37 1.10
N ILE A 4 4.01 12.25 1.47
CA ILE A 4 4.70 10.99 1.77
C ILE A 4 4.14 9.90 0.86
N ALA A 5 5.01 9.30 0.05
CA ALA A 5 4.67 8.19 -0.82
C ALA A 5 5.10 6.86 -0.17
N TRP A 6 4.15 5.94 -0.02
CA TRP A 6 4.39 4.58 0.44
C TRP A 6 4.33 3.62 -0.75
N PHE A 7 5.42 2.89 -1.00
CA PHE A 7 5.43 1.82 -1.99
C PHE A 7 5.27 0.49 -1.26
N ILE A 8 4.09 -0.12 -1.37
CA ILE A 8 3.77 -1.37 -0.69
C ILE A 8 3.78 -2.50 -1.74
N PRO A 9 4.55 -3.58 -1.50
CA PRO A 9 4.47 -4.79 -2.30
C PRO A 9 3.04 -5.37 -2.31
N GLN A 10 2.86 -6.47 -3.01
CA GLN A 10 1.57 -7.15 -2.98
C GLN A 10 1.16 -7.48 -1.55
N LEU A 11 -0.07 -7.10 -1.18
CA LEU A 11 -0.63 -7.44 0.12
C LEU A 11 -0.70 -8.96 0.28
N ILE A 12 -0.13 -9.41 1.39
CA ILE A 12 -0.17 -10.78 1.88
C ILE A 12 -1.05 -10.77 3.12
N GLU A 13 -2.07 -11.63 3.13
CA GLU A 13 -2.96 -11.79 4.27
C GLU A 13 -2.20 -12.29 5.50
N GLY A 14 -2.56 -11.76 6.67
CA GLY A 14 -1.85 -12.06 7.92
C GLY A 14 -0.46 -11.40 8.06
N SER A 15 0.02 -10.63 7.08
CA SER A 15 1.32 -9.95 7.17
C SER A 15 1.34 -8.87 8.24
N GLY A 16 2.11 -9.10 9.31
CA GLY A 16 2.37 -8.11 10.36
C GLY A 16 3.08 -6.87 9.82
N GLY A 17 4.05 -7.04 8.91
CA GLY A 17 4.79 -5.92 8.31
C GLY A 17 3.87 -4.97 7.52
N HIS A 18 2.95 -5.50 6.70
CA HIS A 18 1.98 -4.66 5.98
C HIS A 18 1.06 -3.92 6.94
N ARG A 19 0.60 -4.58 8.02
CA ARG A 19 -0.20 -3.93 9.05
C ARG A 19 0.53 -2.74 9.65
N THR A 20 1.80 -2.91 10.02
CA THR A 20 2.64 -1.83 10.58
C THR A 20 2.84 -0.68 9.58
N MET A 21 3.13 -0.97 8.31
CA MET A 21 3.28 0.06 7.28
C MET A 21 1.99 0.89 7.12
N LEU A 22 0.82 0.23 7.04
CA LEU A 22 -0.46 0.91 6.91
C LEU A 22 -0.82 1.73 8.15
N GLN A 23 -0.51 1.21 9.35
CA GLN A 23 -0.69 1.94 10.60
C GLN A 23 0.20 3.20 10.67
N HIS A 24 1.44 3.13 10.19
CA HIS A 24 2.33 4.28 10.10
C HIS A 24 1.80 5.33 9.12
N ALA A 25 1.36 4.92 7.93
CA ALA A 25 0.75 5.83 6.96
C ALA A 25 -0.48 6.55 7.56
N ALA A 26 -1.37 5.80 8.23
CA ALA A 26 -2.54 6.35 8.90
C ALA A 26 -2.19 7.28 10.06
N TYR A 27 -1.14 6.99 10.83
CA TYR A 27 -0.66 7.87 11.89
C TYR A 27 -0.15 9.20 11.33
N LEU A 28 0.65 9.17 10.27
CA LEU A 28 1.18 10.37 9.63
C LEU A 28 0.07 11.22 8.99
N GLU A 29 -0.93 10.58 8.38
CA GLU A 29 -2.12 11.28 7.89
C GLU A 29 -2.84 12.02 9.03
N LYS A 30 -3.03 11.38 10.19
CA LYS A 30 -3.62 12.03 11.39
C LYS A 30 -2.78 13.20 11.93
N MET A 31 -1.47 13.21 11.67
CA MET A 31 -0.59 14.33 12.03
C MET A 31 -0.62 15.48 11.00
N GLY A 32 -1.45 15.39 9.95
CA GLY A 32 -1.59 16.42 8.93
C GLY A 32 -0.58 16.29 7.78
N HIS A 33 -0.06 15.09 7.52
CA HIS A 33 0.69 14.79 6.31
C HIS A 33 -0.24 14.22 5.22
N THR A 34 0.09 14.48 3.95
CA THR A 34 -0.59 13.82 2.83
C THR A 34 0.12 12.51 2.53
N CYS A 35 -0.55 11.38 2.72
CA CYS A 35 0.02 10.06 2.46
C CYS A 35 -0.62 9.43 1.22
N THR A 36 0.20 9.03 0.25
CA THR A 36 -0.25 8.31 -0.95
C THR A 36 0.32 6.90 -0.94
N ILE A 37 -0.54 5.89 -1.08
CA ILE A 37 -0.14 4.48 -1.09
C ILE A 37 -0.17 3.95 -2.52
N PHE A 38 0.99 3.50 -2.99
CA PHE A 38 1.14 2.76 -4.24
C PHE A 38 1.23 1.27 -3.94
N LEU A 39 0.21 0.53 -4.37
CA LEU A 39 0.11 -0.91 -4.16
C LEU A 39 0.53 -1.67 -5.42
N LYS A 40 1.48 -2.58 -5.26
CA LYS A 40 1.81 -3.53 -6.34
C LYS A 40 0.72 -4.58 -6.47
N ILE A 41 -0.09 -4.49 -7.51
CA ILE A 41 -1.06 -5.53 -7.89
C ILE A 41 -0.38 -6.62 -8.71
N LYS A 42 -0.80 -7.89 -8.53
CA LYS A 42 -0.45 -8.96 -9.47
C LYS A 42 -1.07 -8.63 -10.81
N ALA A 43 -0.29 -8.73 -11.89
CA ALA A 43 -0.84 -8.67 -13.24
C ALA A 43 -1.93 -9.75 -13.36
N ALA A 44 -3.15 -9.35 -13.71
CA ALA A 44 -4.17 -10.30 -14.09
C ALA A 44 -3.62 -11.08 -15.30
N LYS A 45 -3.55 -12.40 -15.20
CA LYS A 45 -3.27 -13.22 -16.39
C LYS A 45 -4.39 -12.94 -17.37
N GLN A 46 -4.09 -12.32 -18.51
CA GLN A 46 -5.03 -12.27 -19.62
C GLN A 46 -5.36 -13.73 -19.97
N ALA A 47 -6.61 -14.12 -19.76
CA ALA A 47 -7.10 -15.40 -20.23
C ALA A 47 -7.08 -15.31 -21.76
N VAL A 48 -6.06 -15.91 -22.36
CA VAL A 48 -6.02 -16.15 -23.81
C VAL A 48 -7.17 -17.12 -24.09
N GLN A 49 -8.29 -16.61 -24.62
CA GLN A 49 -9.29 -17.45 -25.26
C GLN A 49 -8.60 -18.11 -26.47
N ARG A 50 -8.51 -19.43 -26.43
CA ARG A 50 -8.09 -20.28 -27.55
C ARG A 50 -9.28 -20.60 -28.42
#